data_AF-A0A3D0CC06-F1
#
_entry.id   AF-A0A3D0CC06-F1
#
_cell.length_a   1.000
_cell.length_b   1.000
_cell.length_c   1.000
_cell.angle_alpha   90.00
_cell.angle_beta   90.00
_cell.angle_gamma   90.00
#
_symmetry.space_group_name_H-M   'P 1'
#
loop_
_entity.id
_entity.type
_entity.pdbx_description
1 polymer ?
#
loop_
_entity_poly.entity_id
_entity_poly.type
_entity_poly.pdbx_seq_one_letter_code
_entity_poly.pdbx_strand_id
1 'polypeptide(L)'
;MKNLLKVIQYDMLDFIEGEDENETDYTAEDVALCITSLLEFMSAMDAEVQTADTAKKHIETVVLSLNSLNHQCGDCLIETEQREDICQFIQQVISAANIEFVGDVTEEWREW
;
A
#
# COMPACT_ATOMS: atom_id res chain seq x y z
N MET A 1 -5.22 0.63 -11.41
CA MET A 1 -4.77 -0.49 -10.54
C MET A 1 -3.37 -0.98 -10.89
N LYS A 2 -3.15 -1.92 -11.84
CA LYS A 2 -1.78 -2.45 -12.12
C LYS A 2 -0.74 -1.40 -12.58
N ASN A 3 -1.17 -0.29 -13.17
CA ASN A 3 -0.28 0.81 -13.50
C ASN A 3 0.20 1.56 -12.24
N LEU A 4 -0.69 1.78 -11.27
CA LEU A 4 -0.37 2.51 -10.04
C LEU A 4 0.58 1.71 -9.13
N LEU A 5 0.41 0.39 -9.04
CA LEU A 5 1.40 -0.47 -8.36
C LEU A 5 2.79 -0.36 -8.97
N LYS A 6 2.89 -0.20 -10.30
CA LYS A 6 4.18 -0.01 -10.95
C LYS A 6 4.77 1.36 -10.66
N VAL A 7 3.95 2.41 -10.60
CA VAL A 7 4.39 3.75 -10.21
C VAL A 7 4.97 3.71 -8.80
N ILE A 8 4.21 3.21 -7.81
CA ILE A 8 4.67 3.04 -6.42
C ILE A 8 6.00 2.27 -6.38
N GLN A 9 6.08 1.14 -7.09
CA GLN A 9 7.28 0.32 -7.11
C GLN A 9 8.47 1.04 -7.73
N TYR A 10 8.27 1.71 -8.87
CA TYR A 10 9.36 2.40 -9.56
C TYR A 10 9.87 3.57 -8.77
N ASP A 11 8.99 4.37 -8.17
CA ASP A 11 9.39 5.54 -7.39
C ASP A 11 10.21 5.13 -6.17
N MET A 12 9.82 4.06 -5.47
CA MET A 12 10.58 3.54 -4.32
C MET A 12 11.94 2.94 -4.71
N LEU A 13 12.04 2.30 -5.88
CA LEU A 13 13.30 1.71 -6.38
C LEU A 13 14.24 2.75 -6.96
N ASP A 14 13.72 3.78 -7.64
CA ASP A 14 14.50 4.88 -8.20
C ASP A 14 15.22 5.66 -7.10
N PHE A 15 14.57 5.83 -5.94
CA PHE A 15 15.21 6.38 -4.74
C PHE A 15 16.41 5.55 -4.28
N ILE A 16 16.27 4.21 -4.23
CA ILE A 16 17.37 3.32 -3.85
C ILE A 16 18.52 3.38 -4.87
N GLU A 17 18.21 3.38 -6.18
CA GLU A 17 19.22 3.44 -7.24
C GLU A 17 19.95 4.79 -7.32
N GLY A 18 19.29 5.87 -6.88
CA GLY A 18 19.84 7.22 -6.80
C GLY A 18 20.81 7.44 -5.64
N GLU A 19 20.77 6.57 -4.63
CA GLU A 19 21.58 6.63 -3.41
C GLU A 19 22.55 5.43 -3.33
N ASP A 20 23.48 5.43 -2.37
CA ASP A 20 24.20 4.20 -2.02
C ASP A 20 23.23 3.29 -1.26
N GLU A 21 23.06 2.03 -1.68
CA GLU A 21 22.17 1.05 -1.00
C GLU A 21 22.50 0.88 0.50
N ASN A 22 23.70 1.25 0.94
CA ASN A 22 24.08 1.24 2.36
C ASN A 22 23.68 2.51 3.13
N GLU A 23 23.12 3.51 2.45
CA GLU A 23 22.66 4.79 3.00
C GLU A 23 21.12 4.88 3.09
N THR A 24 20.37 3.95 2.48
CA THR A 24 18.91 3.90 2.59
C THR A 24 18.43 3.07 3.78
N ASP A 25 17.39 3.54 4.47
CA ASP A 25 16.79 2.83 5.62
C ASP A 25 15.90 1.63 5.21
N TYR A 26 15.69 1.44 3.90
CA TYR A 26 14.95 0.34 3.32
C TYR A 26 15.63 -0.19 2.06
N THR A 27 15.29 -1.43 1.69
CA THR A 27 15.91 -2.18 0.61
C THR A 27 14.91 -2.51 -0.51
N ALA A 28 15.41 -3.01 -1.64
CA ALA A 28 14.54 -3.53 -2.70
C ALA A 28 13.65 -4.71 -2.24
N GLU A 29 14.06 -5.45 -1.20
CA GLU A 29 13.23 -6.50 -0.59
C GLU A 29 12.04 -5.89 0.17
N ASP A 30 12.24 -4.80 0.89
CA ASP A 30 11.17 -4.08 1.59
C ASP A 30 10.16 -3.50 0.60
N VAL A 31 10.63 -2.94 -0.53
CA VAL A 31 9.77 -2.50 -1.63
C VAL A 31 8.96 -3.68 -2.18
N ALA A 32 9.59 -4.84 -2.38
CA ALA A 32 8.90 -6.03 -2.85
C ALA A 32 7.81 -6.51 -1.86
N LEU A 33 8.07 -6.42 -0.56
CA LEU A 33 7.08 -6.72 0.49
C LEU A 33 5.89 -5.75 0.45
N CYS A 34 6.15 -4.44 0.32
CA CYS A 34 5.09 -3.43 0.18
C CYS A 34 4.17 -3.75 -1.01
N ILE A 35 4.76 -3.98 -2.19
CA ILE A 35 4.00 -4.30 -3.41
C ILE A 35 3.25 -5.62 -3.27
N THR A 36 3.85 -6.62 -2.61
CA THR A 36 3.19 -7.90 -2.35
C THR A 36 1.97 -7.73 -1.47
N SER A 37 2.05 -6.96 -0.37
CA SER A 37 0.89 -6.68 0.49
C SER A 37 -0.26 -6.01 -0.27
N LEU A 38 0.03 -5.06 -1.16
CA LEU A 38 -0.98 -4.41 -1.99
C LEU A 38 -1.61 -5.37 -3.02
N LEU A 39 -0.81 -6.26 -3.61
CA LEU A 39 -1.28 -7.30 -4.53
C LEU A 39 -2.15 -8.34 -3.84
N GLU A 40 -1.78 -8.75 -2.62
CA GLU A 40 -2.55 -9.67 -1.79
C GLU A 40 -3.89 -9.07 -1.39
N PHE A 41 -3.90 -7.79 -1.01
CA PHE A 41 -5.14 -7.05 -0.75
C PHE A 41 -6.08 -7.05 -1.96
N MET A 42 -5.57 -6.68 -3.14
CA MET A 42 -6.36 -6.69 -4.39
C MET A 42 -6.89 -8.10 -4.69
N SER A 43 -6.05 -9.12 -4.53
CA SER A 43 -6.44 -10.52 -4.77
C SER A 43 -7.52 -11.00 -3.80
N ALA A 44 -7.45 -10.58 -2.53
CA ALA A 44 -8.45 -10.91 -1.52
C ALA A 44 -9.79 -10.23 -1.84
N MET A 45 -9.77 -8.97 -2.27
CA MET A 45 -10.97 -8.24 -2.70
C MET A 45 -11.62 -8.86 -3.94
N ASP A 46 -10.82 -9.39 -4.87
CA ASP A 46 -11.29 -10.04 -6.10
C ASP A 46 -11.73 -11.52 -5.92
N ALA A 47 -11.36 -12.16 -4.81
CA ALA A 47 -11.59 -13.60 -4.60
C ALA A 47 -13.07 -13.95 -4.44
N GLU A 48 -13.87 -13.04 -3.89
CA GLU A 48 -15.30 -13.21 -3.65
C GLU A 48 -16.04 -11.87 -3.64
N VAL A 49 -17.38 -11.91 -3.73
CA VAL A 49 -18.20 -10.70 -3.65
C VAL A 49 -18.08 -10.11 -2.25
N GLN A 50 -17.63 -8.87 -2.18
CA GLN A 50 -17.38 -8.18 -0.92
C GLN A 50 -18.62 -7.43 -0.41
N THR A 51 -18.68 -7.29 0.91
CA THR A 51 -19.57 -6.36 1.63
C THR A 51 -18.73 -5.21 2.19
N ALA A 52 -19.37 -4.13 2.64
CA ALA A 52 -18.67 -3.04 3.31
C ALA A 52 -17.85 -3.54 4.53
N ASP A 53 -18.41 -4.47 5.32
CA ASP A 53 -17.74 -5.01 6.50
C ASP A 53 -16.54 -5.90 6.16
N THR A 54 -16.65 -6.74 5.12
CA THR A 54 -15.52 -7.59 4.70
C THR A 54 -14.43 -6.77 4.03
N ALA A 55 -14.79 -5.80 3.19
CA ALA A 55 -13.84 -4.85 2.62
C ALA A 55 -13.12 -4.04 3.71
N LYS A 56 -13.84 -3.57 4.74
CA LYS A 56 -13.25 -2.84 5.87
C LYS A 56 -12.16 -3.66 6.57
N LYS A 57 -12.38 -4.96 6.76
CA LYS A 57 -11.38 -5.88 7.34
C LYS A 57 -10.15 -6.08 6.45
N HIS A 58 -10.34 -6.17 5.13
CA HIS A 58 -9.23 -6.27 4.19
C HIS A 58 -8.39 -4.99 4.19
N ILE A 59 -9.04 -3.82 4.27
CA ILE A 59 -8.38 -2.51 4.36
C ILE A 59 -7.58 -2.40 5.66
N GLU A 60 -8.20 -2.71 6.80
CA GLU A 60 -7.52 -2.75 8.10
C GLU A 60 -6.28 -3.63 8.05
N THR A 61 -6.41 -4.84 7.49
CA THR A 61 -5.31 -5.80 7.39
C THR A 61 -4.15 -5.23 6.59
N VAL A 62 -4.40 -4.69 5.39
CA VAL A 62 -3.32 -4.16 4.55
C VAL A 62 -2.69 -2.91 5.16
N VAL A 63 -3.46 -2.01 5.76
CA VAL A 63 -2.93 -0.78 6.39
C VAL A 63 -2.03 -1.13 7.57
N LEU A 64 -2.44 -2.06 8.44
CA LEU A 64 -1.62 -2.50 9.58
C LEU A 64 -0.34 -3.22 9.12
N SER A 65 -0.41 -4.01 8.05
CA SER A 65 0.78 -4.61 7.45
C SER A 65 1.76 -3.56 6.92
N LEU A 66 1.26 -2.51 6.27
CA LEU A 66 2.07 -1.41 5.77
C LEU A 66 2.68 -0.57 6.89
N ASN A 67 1.93 -0.26 7.95
CA ASN A 67 2.49 0.42 9.13
C ASN A 67 3.66 -0.38 9.72
N SER A 68 3.47 -1.69 9.92
CA SER A 68 4.51 -2.56 10.46
C SER A 68 5.75 -2.61 9.58
N LEU A 69 5.58 -2.64 8.25
CA LEU A 69 6.70 -2.63 7.32
C LEU A 69 7.43 -1.28 7.33
N ASN A 70 6.68 -0.17 7.33
CA ASN A 70 7.25 1.17 7.37
C ASN A 70 8.07 1.39 8.65
N HIS A 71 7.57 0.96 9.81
CA HIS A 71 8.29 1.02 11.08
C HIS A 71 9.59 0.18 11.08
N GLN A 72 9.60 -0.97 10.40
CA GLN A 72 10.82 -1.79 10.24
C GLN A 72 11.87 -1.07 9.39
N CYS A 73 11.42 -0.21 8.49
CA CYS A 73 12.21 0.65 7.61
C CYS A 73 12.52 2.03 8.21
N GLY A 74 12.43 2.19 9.54
CA GLY A 74 12.71 3.48 10.20
C GLY A 74 11.74 4.60 9.85
N ASP A 75 10.54 4.27 9.37
CA ASP A 75 9.52 5.19 8.85
C ASP A 75 9.88 5.92 7.53
N CYS A 76 10.86 5.40 6.79
CA CYS A 76 11.36 6.01 5.55
C CYS A 76 10.83 5.34 4.26
N LEU A 77 10.08 4.24 4.34
CA LEU A 77 9.62 3.50 3.15
C LEU A 77 8.42 4.18 2.46
N ILE A 78 7.47 4.68 3.25
CA ILE A 78 6.23 5.27 2.75
C ILE A 78 6.21 6.76 3.10
N GLU A 79 6.66 7.59 2.15
CA GLU A 79 6.60 9.04 2.27
C GLU A 79 5.30 9.61 1.67
N THR A 80 5.22 10.95 1.58
CA THR A 80 4.01 11.66 1.15
C THR A 80 3.52 11.22 -0.23
N GLU A 81 4.42 11.01 -1.19
CA GLU A 81 4.05 10.61 -2.57
C GLU A 81 3.54 9.18 -2.60
N GLN A 82 4.27 8.24 -1.99
CA GLN A 82 3.87 6.83 -1.90
C GLN A 82 2.56 6.68 -1.15
N ARG A 83 2.34 7.49 -0.09
CA ARG A 83 1.08 7.49 0.65
C ARG A 83 -0.10 7.84 -0.23
N GLU A 84 0.01 8.91 -1.01
CA GLU A 84 -1.07 9.37 -1.90
C GLU A 84 -1.42 8.29 -2.92
N ASP A 85 -0.40 7.66 -3.53
CA ASP A 85 -0.60 6.59 -4.50
C ASP A 85 -1.14 5.30 -3.89
N ILE A 86 -0.70 4.92 -2.69
CA ILE A 86 -1.23 3.75 -1.98
C ILE A 86 -2.70 3.97 -1.61
N CYS A 87 -3.05 5.14 -1.07
CA CYS A 87 -4.44 5.49 -0.74
C CYS A 87 -5.31 5.46 -2.00
N GLN A 88 -4.82 6.02 -3.11
CA GLN A 88 -5.50 5.96 -4.39
C GLN A 88 -5.66 4.52 -4.91
N PHE A 89 -4.63 3.68 -4.75
CA PHE A 89 -4.68 2.27 -5.14
C PHE A 89 -5.77 1.52 -4.37
N ILE A 90 -5.78 1.65 -3.03
CA ILE A 90 -6.77 1.03 -2.17
C ILE A 90 -8.19 1.49 -2.56
N GLN A 91 -8.38 2.79 -2.77
CA GLN A 91 -9.67 3.33 -3.22
C GLN A 91 -10.12 2.75 -4.58
N GLN A 92 -9.20 2.59 -5.54
CA GLN A 92 -9.53 2.01 -6.84
C GLN A 92 -9.97 0.54 -6.73
N VAL A 93 -9.29 -0.25 -5.88
CA VAL A 93 -9.65 -1.66 -5.64
C VAL A 93 -11.05 -1.76 -5.03
N ILE A 94 -11.34 -0.96 -4.01
CA ILE A 94 -12.66 -0.95 -3.35
C ILE A 94 -13.75 -0.52 -4.34
N SER A 95 -13.49 0.51 -5.14
CA SER A 95 -14.43 1.00 -6.14
C SER A 95 -14.71 -0.06 -7.21
N ALA A 96 -13.70 -0.85 -7.59
CA ALA A 96 -13.88 -1.98 -8.51
C ALA A 96 -14.77 -3.09 -7.93
N ALA A 97 -14.78 -3.25 -6.61
CA ALA A 97 -15.71 -4.15 -5.91
C ALA A 97 -17.13 -3.55 -5.74
N ASN A 98 -17.41 -2.37 -6.29
CA ASN A 98 -18.67 -1.63 -6.15
C ASN A 98 -19.04 -1.31 -4.68
N ILE A 99 -18.02 -1.08 -3.85
CA ILE A 99 -18.19 -0.64 -2.48
C ILE A 99 -17.85 0.85 -2.40
N GLU A 100 -18.68 1.61 -1.69
CA GLU A 100 -18.46 3.03 -1.47
C GLU A 100 -18.22 3.30 0.02
N PHE A 101 -17.15 4.04 0.30
CA PHE A 101 -16.90 4.64 1.60
C PHE A 101 -16.84 6.16 1.46
N VAL A 102 -17.12 6.87 2.55
CA VAL A 102 -17.01 8.33 2.60
C VAL A 102 -15.63 8.70 3.14
N GLY A 103 -14.87 9.47 2.38
CA GLY A 103 -13.54 9.94 2.79
C GLY A 103 -12.42 8.93 2.54
N ASP A 104 -11.26 9.16 3.16
CA ASP A 104 -10.12 8.24 3.13
C ASP A 104 -10.36 7.09 4.10
N VAL A 105 -10.68 5.92 3.55
CA VAL A 105 -10.97 4.71 4.32
C VAL A 105 -9.74 4.14 5.03
N THR A 106 -8.52 4.58 4.69
CA THR A 106 -7.29 4.14 5.33
C THR A 106 -6.99 4.91 6.62
N GLU A 107 -7.54 6.11 6.78
CA GLU A 107 -7.22 7.08 7.84
C GLU A 107 -7.43 6.53 9.26
N GLU A 108 -8.38 5.60 9.44
CA GLU A 108 -8.69 5.00 10.75
C GLU A 108 -7.51 4.22 11.36
N TRP A 109 -6.63 3.64 10.54
CA TRP A 109 -5.50 2.82 11.02
C TRP A 109 -4.13 3.29 10.54
N ARG A 110 -4.07 4.25 9.62
CA ARG A 110 -2.83 4.63 8.93
C ARG A 110 -1.90 5.44 9.83
N GLU A 111 -0.62 5.05 9.87
CA GLU A 111 0.44 5.73 10.63
C GLU A 111 1.49 6.42 9.73
N TRP A 112 1.39 6.27 8.40
CA TRP A 112 2.24 6.88 7.36
C TRP A 112 1.50 7.97 6.55
#